data_AF-A0AB39UV79-F1
#
_entry.id   AF-A0AB39UV79-F1
#
_cell.length_a   1.000
_cell.length_b   1.000
_cell.length_c   1.000
_cell.angle_alpha   90.00
_cell.angle_beta   90.00
_cell.angle_gamma   90.00
#
_symmetry.space_group_name_H-M   'P 1'
#
loop_
_entity.id
_entity.type
_entity.pdbx_description
1 polymer ?
#
loop_
_entity_poly.entity_id
_entity_poly.type
_entity_poly.pdbx_seq_one_letter_code
_entity_poly.pdbx_strand_id
1 'polypeptide(L)'
;MTGMIGLAALIQVYETSTGKNWPDDIAAGSSEDLVTALNGLGLSSFNFLSATIEHDSSDANLWRYDLAFEYDDGTRNTSVELALTHRVADATTGEVEGVMTYKIDRPNTGGNCNSTTYPKVTEMGSVHYIRDSSGDLSIKNQSATTCDDVRAAVDLLNTTLTDVETGSTLTGAKIMDPGQDWKDNYNIYVADFSPETGEGKYLYAWQAGSGDSHTRLLMLNLSADQSTGALHGTAYFGFGDRVQTTTAPTFKGMICNWAGPGNDHSTLADRVQRQVIRQNLTTNLFELDSTVTDNSDITYAPTNSCTYYPALGFDYDRNLDGTLDGSDTVEVDDPAPPDGLQLDLFTRDFSDASIWDTITATGFAAPSHP
;
A
#
# COMPACT_ATOMS: atom_id res chain seq x y z
N MET A 1 -4.72 14.21 3.14
CA MET A 1 -4.63 15.55 2.52
C MET A 1 -3.87 16.54 3.41
N THR A 2 -4.18 16.65 4.70
CA THR A 2 -3.52 17.58 5.64
C THR A 2 -1.99 17.41 5.73
N GLY A 3 -1.47 16.18 5.79
CA GLY A 3 -0.02 15.90 5.77
C GLY A 3 0.71 16.44 4.53
N MET A 4 0.11 16.32 3.34
CA MET A 4 0.72 16.81 2.10
C MET A 4 0.78 18.34 2.05
N ILE A 5 -0.19 19.03 2.66
CA ILE A 5 -0.15 20.50 2.76
C ILE A 5 1.02 20.94 3.64
N GLY A 6 1.25 20.26 4.77
CA GLY A 6 2.40 20.53 5.64
C GLY A 6 3.74 20.35 4.92
N LEU A 7 3.91 19.25 4.18
CA LEU A 7 5.11 18.98 3.38
C LEU A 7 5.30 20.00 2.24
N ALA A 8 4.24 20.33 1.51
CA ALA A 8 4.31 21.33 0.44
C ALA A 8 4.68 22.72 0.99
N ALA A 9 4.15 23.09 2.16
CA ALA A 9 4.51 24.33 2.83
C ALA A 9 5.99 24.35 3.24
N LEU A 10 6.54 23.24 3.73
CA LEU A 10 7.97 23.11 4.09
C LEU A 10 8.87 23.43 2.89
N ILE A 11 8.61 22.78 1.74
CA ILE A 11 9.36 22.99 0.49
C ILE A 11 9.24 24.45 0.05
N GLN A 12 8.01 24.97 -0.02
CA GLN A 12 7.76 26.35 -0.44
C GLN A 12 8.49 27.36 0.45
N VAL A 13 8.41 27.20 1.77
CA VAL A 13 9.05 28.12 2.73
C VAL A 13 10.54 28.09 2.57
N TYR A 14 11.15 26.90 2.44
CA TYR A 14 12.58 26.83 2.25
C TYR A 14 13.03 27.56 0.98
N GLU A 15 12.42 27.28 -0.16
CA GLU A 15 12.81 27.92 -1.43
C GLU A 15 12.57 29.43 -1.42
N THR A 16 11.44 29.89 -0.87
CA THR A 16 11.03 31.30 -0.98
C THR A 16 11.52 32.20 0.15
N SER A 17 11.55 31.70 1.39
CA SER A 17 11.93 32.51 2.57
C SER A 17 13.43 32.60 2.78
N THR A 18 14.17 31.58 2.33
CA THR A 18 15.63 31.53 2.51
C THR A 18 16.38 31.97 1.25
N GLY A 19 15.72 31.94 0.08
CA GLY A 19 16.34 32.28 -1.21
C GLY A 19 17.33 31.22 -1.71
N LYS A 20 17.22 29.99 -1.21
CA LYS A 20 18.11 28.87 -1.44
C LYS A 20 17.47 27.80 -2.32
N ASN A 21 18.28 26.94 -2.95
CA ASN A 21 17.82 25.81 -3.74
C ASN A 21 17.72 24.56 -2.84
N TRP A 22 16.54 23.99 -2.70
CA TRP A 22 16.31 22.78 -1.90
C TRP A 22 17.15 21.58 -2.37
N PRO A 23 17.88 20.86 -1.49
CA PRO A 23 18.46 21.28 -0.22
C PRO A 23 20.00 21.39 -0.29
N ASP A 24 20.62 21.56 -1.46
CA ASP A 24 22.08 21.41 -1.66
C ASP A 24 22.96 22.49 -0.98
N ASP A 25 22.36 23.48 -0.33
CA ASP A 25 23.03 24.67 0.17
C ASP A 25 23.24 24.69 1.71
N ILE A 26 22.71 23.70 2.44
CA ILE A 26 23.01 23.51 3.86
C ILE A 26 24.37 22.83 3.97
N ALA A 27 25.30 23.42 4.71
CA ALA A 27 26.61 22.82 4.93
C ALA A 27 26.52 21.55 5.79
N ALA A 28 27.36 20.55 5.52
CA ALA A 28 27.44 19.33 6.32
C ALA A 28 27.60 19.63 7.82
N GLY A 29 26.80 18.98 8.66
CA GLY A 29 26.70 19.20 10.10
C GLY A 29 25.92 20.46 10.51
N SER A 30 25.23 21.10 9.57
CA SER A 30 24.35 22.25 9.85
C SER A 30 22.88 21.86 9.67
N SER A 31 21.99 22.67 10.24
CA SER A 31 20.56 22.53 10.10
C SER A 31 19.87 23.88 9.92
N GLU A 32 18.67 23.84 9.34
CA GLU A 32 17.78 24.99 9.18
C GLU A 32 16.46 24.71 9.91
N ASP A 33 16.04 25.65 10.75
CA ASP A 33 14.74 25.61 11.45
C ASP A 33 13.75 26.56 10.75
N LEU A 34 12.66 25.99 10.26
CA LEU A 34 11.67 26.67 9.44
C LEU A 34 10.36 26.96 10.18
N VAL A 35 10.24 26.63 11.48
CA VAL A 35 8.98 26.78 12.24
C VAL A 35 8.46 28.22 12.21
N THR A 36 9.34 29.20 12.41
CA THR A 36 8.95 30.62 12.40
C THR A 36 8.45 31.05 11.03
N ALA A 37 9.13 30.64 9.97
CA ALA A 37 8.77 30.99 8.59
C ALA A 37 7.47 30.29 8.15
N LEU A 38 7.27 29.03 8.53
CA LEU A 38 6.04 28.27 8.28
C LEU A 38 4.83 28.87 8.99
N ASN A 39 4.94 29.17 10.28
CA ASN A 39 3.86 29.85 11.01
C ASN A 39 3.63 31.27 10.46
N GLY A 40 4.66 31.91 9.90
CA GLY A 40 4.58 33.19 9.20
C GLY A 40 3.75 33.17 7.91
N LEU A 41 3.53 32.00 7.28
CA LEU A 41 2.61 31.87 6.15
C LEU A 41 1.15 32.14 6.54
N GLY A 42 0.81 32.01 7.83
CA GLY A 42 -0.55 32.22 8.31
C GLY A 42 -1.55 31.19 7.76
N LEU A 43 -1.12 29.95 7.54
CA LEU A 43 -2.00 28.86 7.12
C LEU A 43 -3.07 28.64 8.18
N SER A 44 -4.33 28.89 7.83
CA SER A 44 -5.46 28.71 8.74
C SER A 44 -5.51 27.27 9.25
N SER A 45 -5.78 27.09 10.54
CA SER A 45 -5.90 25.78 11.20
C SER A 45 -4.60 25.01 11.38
N PHE A 46 -3.45 25.51 10.94
CA PHE A 46 -2.15 24.88 11.18
C PHE A 46 -1.39 25.59 12.31
N ASN A 47 -0.73 24.80 13.15
CA ASN A 47 0.26 25.27 14.10
C ASN A 47 1.49 24.36 14.01
N PHE A 48 2.56 24.84 13.38
CA PHE A 48 3.80 24.08 13.22
C PHE A 48 4.59 24.10 14.52
N LEU A 49 4.97 22.91 15.00
CA LEU A 49 5.68 22.68 16.25
C LEU A 49 7.17 22.42 16.02
N SER A 50 7.51 21.64 14.98
CA SER A 50 8.87 21.43 14.50
C SER A 50 8.89 21.41 12.97
N ALA A 51 9.99 21.88 12.39
CA ALA A 51 10.23 21.89 10.96
C ALA A 51 11.73 22.10 10.73
N THR A 52 12.47 21.01 10.57
CA THR A 52 13.93 21.04 10.53
C THR A 52 14.44 20.28 9.33
N ILE A 53 15.49 20.82 8.71
CA ILE A 53 16.27 20.15 7.67
C ILE A 53 17.71 20.10 8.17
N GLU A 54 18.30 18.92 8.24
CA GLU A 54 19.67 18.71 8.69
C GLU A 54 20.47 17.98 7.61
N HIS A 55 21.69 18.48 7.37
CA HIS A 55 22.69 17.79 6.58
C HIS A 55 23.66 17.10 7.53
N ASP A 56 23.77 15.78 7.45
CA ASP A 56 24.59 14.99 8.37
C ASP A 56 26.07 15.43 8.35
N SER A 57 26.69 15.46 9.53
CA SER A 57 28.09 15.90 9.69
C SER A 57 29.12 14.86 9.26
N SER A 58 28.71 13.59 9.21
CA SER A 58 29.56 12.42 8.96
C SER A 58 29.33 11.78 7.59
N ASP A 59 28.17 12.00 7.00
CA ASP A 59 27.78 11.51 5.67
C ASP A 59 27.22 12.66 4.82
N ALA A 60 28.03 13.17 3.90
CA ALA A 60 27.67 14.30 3.03
C ALA A 60 26.55 14.01 2.02
N ASN A 61 26.07 12.76 1.97
CA ASN A 61 24.94 12.36 1.14
C ASN A 61 23.65 12.21 1.95
N LEU A 62 23.71 12.33 3.28
CA LEU A 62 22.62 12.03 4.18
C LEU A 62 21.93 13.30 4.70
N TRP A 63 20.61 13.30 4.55
CA TRP A 63 19.72 14.37 4.95
C TRP A 63 18.66 13.87 5.91
N ARG A 64 18.31 14.68 6.90
CA ARG A 64 17.24 14.41 7.86
C ARG A 64 16.23 15.54 7.82
N TYR A 65 14.96 15.18 7.83
CA TYR A 65 13.84 16.11 7.82
C TYR A 65 12.90 15.73 8.95
N ASP A 66 12.53 16.70 9.77
CA ASP A 66 11.55 16.54 10.84
C ASP A 66 10.46 17.59 10.67
N LEU A 67 9.20 17.16 10.74
CA LEU A 67 8.04 18.04 10.63
C LEU A 67 6.97 17.57 11.61
N ALA A 68 6.59 18.43 12.55
CA ALA A 68 5.46 18.21 13.41
C ALA A 68 4.52 19.41 13.41
N PHE A 69 3.21 19.16 13.33
CA PHE A 69 2.21 20.21 13.37
C PHE A 69 0.89 19.72 13.95
N GLU A 70 0.15 20.65 14.53
CA GLU A 70 -1.25 20.46 14.89
C GLU A 70 -2.14 21.03 13.79
N TYR A 71 -3.22 20.32 13.49
CA TYR A 71 -4.28 20.77 12.60
C TYR A 71 -5.62 20.78 13.33
N ASP A 72 -6.24 21.96 13.40
CA ASP A 72 -7.57 22.15 14.00
C ASP A 72 -8.44 23.11 13.18
N ASP A 73 -9.47 22.57 12.54
CA ASP A 73 -10.48 23.34 11.78
C ASP A 73 -11.82 23.47 12.52
N GLY A 74 -11.87 23.13 13.81
CA GLY A 74 -13.06 23.09 14.64
C GLY A 74 -13.90 21.82 14.46
N THR A 75 -13.61 20.99 13.46
CA THR A 75 -14.29 19.70 13.21
C THR A 75 -13.34 18.51 13.31
N ARG A 76 -12.07 18.73 12.98
CA ARG A 76 -10.97 17.77 13.07
C ARG A 76 -9.92 18.36 13.97
N ASN A 77 -9.36 17.52 14.84
CA ASN A 77 -8.23 17.86 15.70
C ASN A 77 -7.20 16.74 15.52
N THR A 78 -6.08 17.06 14.88
CA THR A 78 -5.10 16.07 14.45
C THR A 78 -3.70 16.56 14.72
N SER A 79 -2.91 15.71 15.38
CA SER A 79 -1.46 15.91 15.51
C SER A 79 -0.76 15.05 14.46
N VAL A 80 0.21 15.62 13.77
CA VAL A 80 1.01 14.92 12.76
C VAL A 80 2.48 15.08 13.11
N GLU A 81 3.20 13.97 13.12
CA GLU A 81 4.66 13.92 13.18
C GLU A 81 5.16 13.15 11.96
N LEU A 82 6.19 13.69 11.31
CA LEU A 82 6.84 13.16 10.12
C LEU A 82 8.34 13.26 10.33
N ALA A 83 9.05 12.17 10.06
CA ALA A 83 10.51 12.17 10.01
C ALA A 83 10.95 11.45 8.74
N LEU A 84 11.90 12.02 7.99
CA LEU A 84 12.48 11.43 6.79
C LEU A 84 13.99 11.41 6.91
N THR A 85 14.58 10.24 6.70
CA THR A 85 16.01 10.11 6.38
C THR A 85 16.14 9.88 4.89
N HIS A 86 16.95 10.68 4.21
CA HIS A 86 17.11 10.65 2.76
C HIS A 86 18.59 10.66 2.39
N ARG A 87 19.03 9.68 1.63
CA ARG A 87 20.39 9.52 1.15
C ARG A 87 20.41 9.77 -0.35
N VAL A 88 21.19 10.76 -0.79
CA VAL A 88 21.40 11.06 -2.22
C VAL A 88 22.65 10.34 -2.68
N ALA A 89 22.50 9.20 -3.35
CA ALA A 89 23.64 8.41 -3.82
C ALA A 89 24.35 9.10 -5.00
N ASP A 90 23.56 9.65 -5.94
CA ASP A 90 24.06 10.45 -7.05
C ASP A 90 23.01 11.49 -7.49
N ALA A 91 23.30 12.76 -7.25
CA ALA A 91 22.43 13.88 -7.61
C ALA A 91 22.29 14.08 -9.14
N THR A 92 23.25 13.59 -9.93
CA THR A 92 23.25 13.74 -11.41
C THR A 92 22.23 12.80 -12.05
N THR A 93 22.19 11.56 -11.59
CA THR A 93 21.21 10.55 -12.03
C THR A 93 19.92 10.64 -11.21
N GLY A 94 19.96 11.30 -10.05
CA GLY A 94 18.85 11.39 -9.11
C GLY A 94 18.59 10.06 -8.41
N GLU A 95 19.65 9.27 -8.22
CA GLU A 95 19.64 8.03 -7.45
C GLU A 95 19.55 8.38 -5.96
N VAL A 96 18.48 7.92 -5.32
CA VAL A 96 18.16 8.25 -3.93
C VAL A 96 17.57 7.07 -3.20
N GLU A 97 17.80 7.02 -1.90
CA GLU A 97 17.12 6.10 -1.00
C GLU A 97 16.59 6.87 0.19
N GLY A 98 15.35 6.63 0.62
CA GLY A 98 14.79 7.35 1.74
C GLY A 98 13.80 6.52 2.55
N VAL A 99 13.72 6.85 3.83
CA VAL A 99 12.84 6.19 4.79
C VAL A 99 12.11 7.28 5.56
N MET A 100 10.81 7.39 5.31
CA MET A 100 9.90 8.26 6.02
C MET A 100 9.15 7.47 7.07
N THR A 101 8.98 8.02 8.26
CA THR A 101 8.06 7.54 9.29
C THR A 101 7.05 8.62 9.61
N TYR A 102 5.84 8.22 9.95
CA TYR A 102 4.79 9.16 10.33
C TYR A 102 3.94 8.65 11.49
N LYS A 103 3.44 9.60 12.27
CA LYS A 103 2.44 9.42 13.33
C LYS A 103 1.32 10.42 13.10
N ILE A 104 0.08 9.97 13.17
CA ILE A 104 -1.11 10.80 13.02
C ILE A 104 -2.08 10.44 14.15
N ASP A 105 -2.22 11.35 15.11
CA ASP A 105 -3.20 11.22 16.19
C ASP A 105 -4.52 11.85 15.76
N ARG A 106 -5.62 11.10 15.88
CA ARG A 106 -6.96 11.58 15.52
C ARG A 106 -8.03 11.14 16.53
N PRO A 107 -9.20 11.80 16.55
CA PRO A 107 -10.31 11.38 17.40
C PRO A 107 -10.75 9.97 17.03
N ASN A 108 -11.03 9.14 18.04
CA ASN A 108 -11.50 7.79 17.83
C ASN A 108 -12.97 7.77 17.40
N THR A 109 -13.26 7.21 16.22
CA THR A 109 -14.61 7.06 15.67
C THR A 109 -15.20 5.65 15.79
N GLY A 110 -14.50 4.71 16.44
CA GLY A 110 -14.92 3.32 16.64
C GLY A 110 -13.85 2.30 16.21
N GLY A 111 -14.28 1.08 15.90
CA GLY A 111 -13.40 -0.02 15.52
C GLY A 111 -13.01 -0.91 16.70
N ASN A 112 -11.83 -1.54 16.60
CA ASN A 112 -11.27 -2.38 17.66
C ASN A 112 -10.77 -1.54 18.85
N CYS A 113 -10.69 -0.22 18.69
CA CYS A 113 -10.47 0.74 19.77
C CYS A 113 -11.79 1.24 20.35
N ASN A 114 -12.14 0.81 21.56
CA ASN A 114 -13.31 1.31 22.28
C ASN A 114 -13.18 2.83 22.53
N SER A 115 -14.02 3.64 21.88
CA SER A 115 -13.97 5.11 21.95
C SER A 115 -14.30 5.71 23.32
N THR A 116 -14.95 4.96 24.21
CA THR A 116 -15.17 5.38 25.60
C THR A 116 -13.90 5.22 26.45
N THR A 117 -13.06 4.25 26.11
CA THR A 117 -11.79 3.98 26.82
C THR A 117 -10.63 4.73 26.19
N TYR A 118 -10.61 4.81 24.86
CA TYR A 118 -9.55 5.40 24.05
C TYR A 118 -10.16 6.53 23.22
N PRO A 119 -10.11 7.79 23.70
CA PRO A 119 -10.72 8.91 22.99
C PRO A 119 -9.97 9.27 21.69
N LYS A 120 -8.74 8.77 21.53
CA LYS A 120 -7.89 8.96 20.35
C LYS A 120 -7.39 7.61 19.82
N VAL A 121 -7.11 7.60 18.52
CA VAL A 121 -6.34 6.54 17.86
C VAL A 121 -5.14 7.15 17.17
N THR A 122 -4.06 6.38 17.12
CA THR A 122 -2.82 6.77 16.46
C THR A 122 -2.66 5.91 15.22
N GLU A 123 -2.61 6.53 14.05
CA GLU A 123 -2.14 5.88 12.83
C GLU A 123 -0.64 6.09 12.71
N MET A 124 0.09 5.00 12.48
CA MET A 124 1.53 5.01 12.34
C MET A 124 1.92 4.32 11.05
N GLY A 125 2.99 4.76 10.42
CA GLY A 125 3.51 4.06 9.26
C GLY A 125 4.93 4.45 8.88
N SER A 126 5.45 3.68 7.93
CA SER A 126 6.74 3.91 7.30
C SER A 126 6.60 3.84 5.79
N VAL A 127 7.47 4.56 5.07
CA VAL A 127 7.65 4.48 3.62
C VAL A 127 9.15 4.40 3.36
N HIS A 128 9.62 3.25 2.89
CA HIS A 128 10.97 3.09 2.35
C HIS A 128 10.87 3.16 0.83
N TYR A 129 11.74 3.95 0.21
CA TYR A 129 11.82 4.04 -1.24
C TYR A 129 13.27 4.07 -1.73
N ILE A 130 13.49 3.49 -2.90
CA ILE A 130 14.72 3.59 -3.68
C ILE A 130 14.34 4.05 -5.08
N ARG A 131 14.96 5.14 -5.54
CA ARG A 131 14.95 5.53 -6.95
C ARG A 131 16.31 5.20 -7.55
N ASP A 132 16.33 4.36 -8.57
CA ASP A 132 17.57 3.94 -9.21
C ASP A 132 18.04 4.93 -10.29
N SER A 133 19.20 4.62 -10.89
CA SER A 133 19.77 5.43 -11.97
C SER A 133 18.94 5.46 -13.27
N SER A 134 18.00 4.53 -13.47
CA SER A 134 17.00 4.57 -14.56
C SER A 134 15.86 5.52 -14.26
N GLY A 135 15.70 5.91 -12.99
CA GLY A 135 14.58 6.69 -12.50
C GLY A 135 13.38 5.85 -12.06
N ASP A 136 13.51 4.52 -12.09
CA ASP A 136 12.49 3.59 -11.59
C ASP A 136 12.48 3.62 -10.06
N LEU A 137 11.31 3.35 -9.48
CA LEU A 137 11.04 3.52 -8.06
C LEU A 137 10.56 2.20 -7.44
N SER A 138 11.30 1.75 -6.43
CA SER A 138 10.88 0.70 -5.51
C SER A 138 10.36 1.36 -4.24
N ILE A 139 9.14 1.04 -3.82
CA ILE A 139 8.51 1.55 -2.59
C ILE A 139 8.03 0.39 -1.74
N LYS A 140 8.22 0.48 -0.43
CA LYS A 140 7.41 -0.22 0.55
C LYS A 140 6.82 0.74 1.58
N ASN A 141 5.50 0.79 1.64
CA ASN A 141 4.75 1.39 2.73
C ASN A 141 4.21 0.32 3.68
N GLN A 142 4.24 0.62 4.96
CA GLN A 142 3.49 -0.11 5.96
C GLN A 142 2.78 0.84 6.90
N SER A 143 1.57 0.48 7.33
CA SER A 143 0.82 1.28 8.27
C SER A 143 -0.06 0.44 9.18
N ALA A 144 -0.26 0.93 10.40
CA ALA A 144 -1.14 0.31 11.39
C ALA A 144 -1.78 1.35 12.32
N THR A 145 -2.87 0.95 12.96
CA THR A 145 -3.56 1.77 13.98
C THR A 145 -3.43 1.17 15.37
N THR A 146 -3.13 2.00 16.37
CA THR A 146 -3.11 1.64 17.80
C THR A 146 -4.14 2.43 18.61
N CYS A 147 -4.55 1.89 19.77
CA CYS A 147 -5.42 2.62 20.71
C CYS A 147 -4.58 3.39 21.74
N ASP A 148 -4.66 4.73 21.71
CA ASP A 148 -4.09 5.70 22.66
C ASP A 148 -2.57 5.58 23.02
N ASP A 149 -2.02 6.68 23.53
CA ASP A 149 -0.63 7.18 23.36
C ASP A 149 0.52 6.40 24.09
N VAL A 150 1.54 6.01 23.30
CA VAL A 150 3.00 6.20 23.51
C VAL A 150 3.69 5.60 24.75
N ARG A 151 3.58 4.28 24.91
CA ARG A 151 4.77 3.47 25.25
C ARG A 151 5.06 2.34 24.25
N ALA A 152 4.06 1.91 23.49
CA ALA A 152 4.22 0.94 22.40
C ALA A 152 4.63 1.59 21.06
N ALA A 153 4.38 2.89 20.85
CA ALA A 153 4.70 3.59 19.60
C ALA A 153 6.22 3.74 19.35
N VAL A 154 7.01 3.85 20.41
CA VAL A 154 8.48 3.91 20.38
C VAL A 154 9.08 2.52 20.06
N ASP A 155 8.34 1.43 20.34
CA ASP A 155 8.73 0.06 20.01
C ASP A 155 8.23 -0.37 18.60
N LEU A 156 7.09 0.16 18.14
CA LEU A 156 6.55 -0.05 16.78
C LEU A 156 7.40 0.60 15.68
N LEU A 157 7.98 1.77 15.98
CA LEU A 157 8.99 2.43 15.16
C LEU A 157 10.36 2.21 15.81
N ASN A 158 10.87 0.97 15.83
CA ASN A 158 12.12 0.58 16.50
C ASN A 158 13.17 1.71 16.48
N THR A 159 13.32 2.38 17.62
CA THR A 159 13.58 3.83 17.68
C THR A 159 15.03 4.25 17.54
N THR A 160 15.95 3.34 17.27
CA THR A 160 17.35 3.73 17.11
C THR A 160 17.64 4.03 15.64
N LEU A 161 17.77 5.31 15.30
CA LEU A 161 18.33 5.77 14.02
C LEU A 161 19.77 5.28 13.79
N THR A 162 20.39 4.65 14.80
CA THR A 162 21.80 4.25 14.80
C THR A 162 22.11 3.02 13.95
N ASP A 163 21.14 2.19 13.57
CA ASP A 163 21.40 1.06 12.65
C ASP A 163 21.40 1.49 11.18
N VAL A 164 20.89 2.69 10.88
CA VAL A 164 20.99 3.33 9.56
C VAL A 164 22.35 4.02 9.38
N GLU A 165 23.12 4.19 10.46
CA GLU A 165 24.34 5.01 10.49
C GLU A 165 25.62 4.28 10.05
N THR A 166 25.56 3.01 9.62
CA THR A 166 26.79 2.26 9.28
C THR A 166 26.80 1.51 7.93
N GLY A 167 25.70 1.54 7.18
CA GLY A 167 25.60 0.89 5.86
C GLY A 167 25.58 1.90 4.70
N SER A 168 26.13 1.51 3.55
CA SER A 168 25.97 2.26 2.29
C SER A 168 24.55 2.21 1.71
N THR A 169 23.62 1.53 2.39
CA THR A 169 22.23 1.30 2.01
C THR A 169 21.34 1.42 3.26
N LEU A 170 20.13 1.95 3.11
CA LEU A 170 19.09 2.02 4.16
C LEU A 170 18.26 0.72 4.23
N THR A 171 18.73 -0.38 3.63
CA THR A 171 18.06 -1.70 3.54
C THR A 171 17.75 -2.37 4.90
N GLY A 172 18.25 -1.83 6.01
CA GLY A 172 17.90 -2.23 7.38
C GLY A 172 17.03 -1.23 8.14
N ALA A 173 16.52 -0.20 7.45
CA ALA A 173 15.82 0.90 8.08
C ALA A 173 14.44 0.50 8.60
N LYS A 174 13.94 1.34 9.51
CA LYS A 174 12.79 1.11 10.37
C LYS A 174 11.53 0.80 9.57
N ILE A 175 11.06 -0.43 9.73
CA ILE A 175 9.83 -0.96 9.14
C ILE A 175 8.89 -1.28 10.31
N MET A 176 7.61 -0.95 10.18
CA MET A 176 6.59 -1.18 11.23
C MET A 176 6.63 -2.64 11.71
N ASP A 177 6.84 -2.89 13.00
CA ASP A 177 6.86 -4.27 13.53
C ASP A 177 5.42 -4.84 13.61
N PRO A 178 5.04 -5.83 12.77
CA PRO A 178 3.70 -6.40 12.79
C PRO A 178 3.41 -7.23 14.05
N GLY A 179 4.43 -7.60 14.84
CA GLY A 179 4.30 -8.36 16.09
C GLY A 179 3.78 -7.54 17.28
N GLN A 180 3.67 -6.23 17.13
CA GLN A 180 3.26 -5.31 18.20
C GLN A 180 1.73 -5.18 18.31
N ASP A 181 1.26 -4.42 19.31
CA ASP A 181 -0.16 -4.32 19.68
C ASP A 181 -0.97 -3.34 18.81
N TRP A 182 -1.03 -3.62 17.50
CA TRP A 182 -1.95 -2.93 16.59
C TRP A 182 -3.37 -3.54 16.65
N LYS A 183 -4.37 -2.78 16.20
CA LYS A 183 -5.78 -3.05 16.49
C LYS A 183 -6.65 -3.17 15.26
N ASP A 184 -6.83 -2.09 14.52
CA ASP A 184 -7.68 -2.06 13.32
C ASP A 184 -6.94 -2.64 12.12
N ASN A 185 -6.63 -1.85 11.11
CA ASN A 185 -5.98 -2.34 9.91
C ASN A 185 -4.47 -2.37 10.07
N TYR A 186 -3.84 -3.41 9.52
CA TYR A 186 -2.44 -3.37 9.14
C TYR A 186 -2.38 -3.47 7.62
N ASN A 187 -1.68 -2.51 6.99
CA ASN A 187 -1.56 -2.42 5.54
C ASN A 187 -0.10 -2.51 5.14
N ILE A 188 0.15 -3.17 4.02
CA ILE A 188 1.45 -3.20 3.34
C ILE A 188 1.18 -2.83 1.88
N TYR A 189 1.91 -1.85 1.37
CA TYR A 189 1.94 -1.57 -0.06
C TYR A 189 3.37 -1.70 -0.54
N VAL A 190 3.59 -2.50 -1.58
CA VAL A 190 4.91 -2.66 -2.21
C VAL A 190 4.75 -2.41 -3.70
N ALA A 191 5.66 -1.66 -4.30
CA ALA A 191 5.65 -1.42 -5.73
C ALA A 191 7.06 -1.28 -6.28
N ASP A 192 7.30 -1.87 -7.45
CA ASP A 192 8.46 -1.57 -8.31
C ASP A 192 7.91 -1.06 -9.62
N PHE A 193 8.13 0.21 -9.94
CA PHE A 193 7.51 0.80 -11.12
C PHE A 193 8.30 1.97 -11.68
N SER A 194 8.07 2.26 -12.96
CA SER A 194 8.52 3.51 -13.57
C SER A 194 7.53 4.62 -13.21
N PRO A 195 7.94 5.69 -12.50
CA PRO A 195 7.04 6.81 -12.21
C PRO A 195 6.56 7.56 -13.45
N GLU A 196 7.29 7.46 -14.56
CA GLU A 196 6.94 8.10 -15.83
C GLU A 196 5.80 7.38 -16.55
N THR A 197 5.84 6.04 -16.61
CA THR A 197 4.88 5.25 -17.39
C THR A 197 3.83 4.53 -16.54
N GLY A 198 4.09 4.29 -15.26
CA GLY A 198 3.26 3.45 -14.39
C GLY A 198 3.37 1.95 -14.69
N GLU A 199 4.32 1.54 -15.54
CA GLU A 199 4.66 0.14 -15.74
C GLU A 199 5.38 -0.40 -14.51
N GLY A 200 5.02 -1.61 -14.07
CA GLY A 200 5.57 -2.13 -12.84
C GLY A 200 4.79 -3.27 -12.20
N LYS A 201 5.20 -3.60 -10.99
CA LYS A 201 4.61 -4.64 -10.13
C LYS A 201 4.10 -3.98 -8.87
N TYR A 202 2.91 -4.37 -8.43
CA TYR A 202 2.22 -3.76 -7.31
C TYR A 202 1.66 -4.85 -6.40
N LEU A 203 1.78 -4.66 -5.10
CA LEU A 203 1.18 -5.49 -4.06
C LEU A 203 0.51 -4.58 -3.04
N TYR A 204 -0.75 -4.83 -2.76
CA TYR A 204 -1.44 -4.33 -1.57
C TYR A 204 -1.84 -5.50 -0.69
N ALA A 205 -1.41 -5.46 0.56
CA ALA A 205 -1.69 -6.44 1.59
C ALA A 205 -2.49 -5.78 2.71
N TRP A 206 -3.62 -6.35 3.11
CA TRP A 206 -4.46 -5.81 4.19
C TRP A 206 -4.94 -6.90 5.15
N GLN A 207 -4.65 -6.70 6.44
CA GLN A 207 -5.18 -7.50 7.53
C GLN A 207 -6.10 -6.63 8.40
N ALA A 208 -7.35 -7.07 8.60
CA ALA A 208 -8.42 -6.25 9.19
C ALA A 208 -8.32 -6.07 10.71
N GLY A 209 -7.48 -6.87 11.37
CA GLY A 209 -7.30 -6.86 12.81
C GLY A 209 -6.14 -7.76 13.22
N SER A 210 -5.54 -7.50 14.39
CA SER A 210 -4.45 -8.34 14.89
C SER A 210 -4.90 -9.78 15.17
N GLY A 211 -6.21 -9.98 15.41
CA GLY A 211 -6.83 -11.30 15.51
C GLY A 211 -7.24 -11.94 14.18
N ASP A 212 -7.13 -11.25 13.04
CA ASP A 212 -7.41 -11.84 11.73
C ASP A 212 -6.36 -12.91 11.40
N SER A 213 -6.83 -14.01 10.81
CA SER A 213 -6.02 -15.22 10.59
C SER A 213 -5.21 -15.17 9.30
N HIS A 214 -5.51 -14.23 8.39
CA HIS A 214 -4.92 -14.14 7.07
C HIS A 214 -4.81 -12.69 6.59
N THR A 215 -3.93 -12.45 5.63
CA THR A 215 -3.81 -11.16 4.93
C THR A 215 -4.52 -11.24 3.58
N ARG A 216 -5.30 -10.22 3.23
CA ARG A 216 -5.85 -10.04 1.87
C ARG A 216 -4.75 -9.53 0.98
N LEU A 217 -4.55 -10.16 -0.17
CA LEU A 217 -3.55 -9.76 -1.14
C LEU A 217 -4.25 -9.35 -2.42
N LEU A 218 -3.88 -8.18 -2.94
CA LEU A 218 -4.14 -7.75 -4.31
C LEU A 218 -2.78 -7.51 -4.96
N MET A 219 -2.47 -8.23 -6.03
CA MET A 219 -1.22 -8.04 -6.78
C MET A 219 -1.52 -7.73 -8.24
N LEU A 220 -0.74 -6.83 -8.86
CA LEU A 220 -0.88 -6.45 -10.25
C LEU A 220 0.49 -6.33 -10.91
N ASN A 221 0.61 -6.84 -12.14
CA ASN A 221 1.75 -6.56 -13.02
C ASN A 221 1.26 -5.82 -14.25
N LEU A 222 1.78 -4.61 -14.47
CA LEU A 222 1.39 -3.70 -15.55
C LEU A 222 2.53 -3.51 -16.55
N SER A 223 2.19 -3.42 -17.82
CA SER A 223 3.09 -3.11 -18.93
C SER A 223 2.38 -2.19 -19.93
N ALA A 224 3.15 -1.40 -20.68
CA ALA A 224 2.58 -0.52 -21.69
C ALA A 224 2.39 -1.26 -23.02
N ASP A 225 1.21 -1.08 -23.61
CA ASP A 225 0.96 -1.47 -24.98
C ASP A 225 1.78 -0.57 -25.91
N GLN A 226 2.73 -1.16 -26.64
CA GLN A 226 3.68 -0.41 -27.46
C GLN A 226 3.03 0.39 -28.61
N SER A 227 1.78 0.10 -28.97
CA SER A 227 1.07 0.77 -30.06
C SER A 227 0.18 1.90 -29.58
N THR A 228 -0.41 1.77 -28.39
CA THR A 228 -1.39 2.73 -27.86
C THR A 228 -0.89 3.51 -26.65
N GLY A 229 0.13 3.00 -25.95
CA GLY A 229 0.57 3.51 -24.65
C GLY A 229 -0.37 3.16 -23.49
N ALA A 230 -1.44 2.40 -23.72
CA ALA A 230 -2.35 1.97 -22.66
C ALA A 230 -1.66 0.93 -21.76
N LEU A 231 -1.74 1.10 -20.45
CA LEU A 231 -1.29 0.08 -19.51
C LEU A 231 -2.23 -1.13 -19.57
N HIS A 232 -1.66 -2.33 -19.55
CA HIS A 232 -2.40 -3.58 -19.47
C HIS A 232 -1.65 -4.58 -18.60
N GLY A 233 -2.34 -5.61 -18.11
CA GLY A 233 -1.72 -6.51 -17.16
C GLY A 233 -2.66 -7.55 -16.58
N THR A 234 -2.17 -8.27 -15.58
CA THR A 234 -2.95 -9.25 -14.82
C THR A 234 -2.98 -8.86 -13.36
N ALA A 235 -4.17 -8.90 -12.77
CA ALA A 235 -4.42 -8.69 -11.36
C ALA A 235 -4.88 -9.99 -10.71
N TYR A 236 -4.40 -10.26 -9.49
CA TYR A 236 -4.80 -11.39 -8.69
C TYR A 236 -5.28 -10.93 -7.31
N PHE A 237 -6.33 -11.57 -6.79
CA PHE A 237 -6.82 -11.36 -5.44
C PHE A 237 -7.01 -12.68 -4.68
N GLY A 238 -6.60 -12.71 -3.42
CA GLY A 238 -6.64 -13.89 -2.58
C GLY A 238 -6.08 -13.62 -1.18
N PHE A 239 -5.67 -14.67 -0.50
CA PHE A 239 -5.25 -14.65 0.89
C PHE A 239 -3.84 -15.18 1.04
N GLY A 240 -3.09 -14.60 1.96
CA GLY A 240 -1.76 -15.05 2.35
C GLY A 240 -1.61 -15.19 3.86
N ASP A 241 -0.36 -15.43 4.27
CA ASP A 241 0.01 -15.49 5.68
C ASP A 241 -0.31 -14.17 6.41
N ARG A 242 -0.48 -14.25 7.73
CA ARG A 242 -0.63 -13.06 8.59
C ARG A 242 0.58 -12.15 8.47
N VAL A 243 0.37 -10.84 8.62
CA VAL A 243 1.47 -9.86 8.64
C VAL A 243 2.45 -10.12 9.79
N GLN A 244 1.97 -10.70 10.90
CA GLN A 244 2.82 -11.17 12.01
C GLN A 244 3.81 -12.28 11.61
N THR A 245 3.52 -13.02 10.54
CA THR A 245 4.35 -14.14 10.07
C THR A 245 5.34 -13.68 9.02
N THR A 246 4.89 -12.84 8.09
CA THR A 246 5.74 -12.28 7.03
C THR A 246 5.20 -10.94 6.56
N THR A 247 6.10 -10.02 6.23
CA THR A 247 5.77 -8.75 5.57
C THR A 247 5.99 -8.78 4.06
N ALA A 248 6.32 -9.95 3.51
CA ALA A 248 6.38 -10.26 2.09
C ALA A 248 5.44 -11.45 1.79
N PRO A 249 4.12 -11.28 1.96
CA PRO A 249 3.17 -12.37 1.80
C PRO A 249 3.00 -12.76 0.33
N THR A 250 2.82 -14.07 0.10
CA THR A 250 2.43 -14.63 -1.20
C THR A 250 1.03 -15.25 -1.10
N PHE A 251 0.40 -15.52 -2.24
CA PHE A 251 -0.90 -16.21 -2.25
C PHE A 251 -0.78 -17.63 -1.66
N LYS A 252 -1.63 -17.93 -0.69
CA LYS A 252 -1.83 -19.26 -0.12
C LYS A 252 -3.15 -19.87 -0.58
N GLY A 253 -4.08 -19.06 -1.06
CA GLY A 253 -5.37 -19.52 -1.60
C GLY A 253 -6.49 -18.52 -1.35
N MET A 254 -7.73 -19.03 -1.29
CA MET A 254 -8.94 -18.24 -1.09
C MET A 254 -9.71 -18.73 0.13
N ILE A 255 -10.15 -17.81 1.00
CA ILE A 255 -11.20 -18.11 1.98
C ILE A 255 -12.56 -18.02 1.27
N CYS A 256 -13.21 -19.15 1.14
CA CYS A 256 -14.56 -19.24 0.59
C CYS A 256 -15.57 -18.76 1.63
N ASN A 257 -16.34 -17.73 1.26
CA ASN A 257 -17.26 -16.97 2.11
C ASN A 257 -16.58 -16.40 3.35
N TRP A 258 -15.75 -15.37 3.23
CA TRP A 258 -15.05 -14.81 4.39
C TRP A 258 -15.96 -14.51 5.58
N ALA A 259 -16.86 -13.53 5.44
CA ALA A 259 -17.55 -12.93 6.58
C ALA A 259 -18.95 -13.51 6.80
N GLY A 260 -19.41 -14.40 5.92
CA GLY A 260 -20.75 -14.96 6.01
C GLY A 260 -20.83 -16.13 7.00
N PRO A 261 -22.06 -16.56 7.33
CA PRO A 261 -22.29 -17.66 8.26
C PRO A 261 -21.65 -18.99 7.80
N GLY A 262 -21.06 -19.71 8.74
CA GLY A 262 -20.48 -21.03 8.50
C GLY A 262 -19.16 -21.02 7.71
N ASN A 263 -18.53 -19.87 7.57
CA ASN A 263 -17.20 -19.75 6.97
C ASN A 263 -16.18 -20.65 7.68
N ASP A 264 -15.17 -21.08 6.93
CA ASP A 264 -14.02 -21.79 7.46
C ASP A 264 -12.75 -21.03 7.09
N HIS A 265 -12.04 -20.53 8.11
CA HIS A 265 -10.77 -19.83 7.93
C HIS A 265 -9.58 -20.74 8.22
N SER A 266 -9.81 -22.02 8.54
CA SER A 266 -8.75 -22.99 8.84
C SER A 266 -8.14 -23.62 7.58
N THR A 267 -8.90 -23.64 6.48
CA THR A 267 -8.47 -24.22 5.21
C THR A 267 -8.68 -23.21 4.09
N LEU A 268 -7.63 -22.94 3.31
CA LEU A 268 -7.73 -22.14 2.10
C LEU A 268 -8.00 -23.05 0.91
N ALA A 269 -8.92 -22.65 0.03
CA ALA A 269 -9.04 -23.28 -1.27
C ALA A 269 -7.82 -22.90 -2.12
N ASP A 270 -7.25 -23.87 -2.86
CA ASP A 270 -6.12 -23.68 -3.78
C ASP A 270 -6.53 -22.88 -5.04
N ARG A 271 -7.01 -21.65 -4.82
CA ARG A 271 -7.64 -20.77 -5.80
C ARG A 271 -7.38 -19.31 -5.50
N VAL A 272 -7.50 -18.46 -6.52
CA VAL A 272 -7.52 -16.99 -6.40
C VAL A 272 -8.47 -16.40 -7.44
N GLN A 273 -8.84 -15.13 -7.29
CA GLN A 273 -9.46 -14.36 -8.36
C GLN A 273 -8.37 -13.85 -9.31
N ARG A 274 -8.64 -13.83 -10.61
CA ARG A 274 -7.76 -13.31 -11.67
C ARG A 274 -8.52 -12.36 -12.56
N GLN A 275 -7.93 -11.25 -12.97
CA GLN A 275 -8.46 -10.39 -14.03
C GLN A 275 -7.33 -9.92 -14.94
N VAL A 276 -7.54 -10.02 -16.25
CA VAL A 276 -6.70 -9.37 -17.25
C VAL A 276 -7.32 -8.01 -17.53
N ILE A 277 -6.56 -6.95 -17.28
CA ILE A 277 -7.05 -5.58 -17.25
C ILE A 277 -6.32 -4.72 -18.28
N ARG A 278 -7.01 -3.69 -18.78
CA ARG A 278 -6.48 -2.66 -19.66
C ARG A 278 -6.99 -1.29 -19.28
N GLN A 279 -6.11 -0.30 -19.35
CA GLN A 279 -6.43 1.10 -19.13
C GLN A 279 -7.22 1.65 -20.32
N ASN A 280 -8.40 2.19 -20.02
CA ASN A 280 -9.16 2.99 -20.96
C ASN A 280 -8.61 4.41 -20.97
N LEU A 281 -7.92 4.80 -22.06
CA LEU A 281 -7.28 6.11 -22.19
C LEU A 281 -8.26 7.30 -22.24
N THR A 282 -9.57 7.06 -22.40
CA THR A 282 -10.58 8.11 -22.35
C THR A 282 -11.05 8.39 -20.93
N THR A 283 -11.28 7.34 -20.13
CA THR A 283 -11.79 7.44 -18.76
C THR A 283 -10.68 7.44 -17.70
N ASN A 284 -9.47 7.01 -18.08
CA ASN A 284 -8.34 6.72 -17.20
C ASN A 284 -8.64 5.65 -16.13
N LEU A 285 -9.59 4.76 -16.41
CA LEU A 285 -9.93 3.62 -15.54
C LEU A 285 -9.37 2.32 -16.12
N PHE A 286 -9.08 1.37 -15.25
CA PHE A 286 -8.80 0.00 -15.67
C PHE A 286 -10.12 -0.76 -15.84
N GLU A 287 -10.26 -1.41 -16.99
CA GLU A 287 -11.41 -2.23 -17.39
C GLU A 287 -10.89 -3.64 -17.73
N LEU A 288 -11.80 -4.62 -17.87
CA LEU A 288 -11.41 -5.93 -18.38
C LEU A 288 -10.85 -5.79 -19.81
N ASP A 289 -9.74 -6.48 -20.09
CA ASP A 289 -9.12 -6.41 -21.42
C ASP A 289 -9.95 -7.21 -22.44
N SER A 290 -10.81 -6.51 -23.17
CA SER A 290 -11.63 -7.07 -24.26
C SER A 290 -10.84 -7.66 -25.43
N THR A 291 -9.51 -7.47 -25.49
CA THR A 291 -8.65 -8.09 -26.51
C THR A 291 -8.20 -9.50 -26.14
N VAL A 292 -8.44 -9.94 -24.90
CA VAL A 292 -8.03 -11.23 -24.37
C VAL A 292 -9.28 -12.06 -24.09
N THR A 293 -9.34 -13.26 -24.66
CA THR A 293 -10.31 -14.28 -24.24
C THR A 293 -9.94 -14.77 -22.85
N ASP A 294 -10.92 -15.08 -22.00
CA ASP A 294 -10.68 -15.55 -20.61
C ASP A 294 -10.02 -14.48 -19.73
N ASN A 295 -10.45 -13.23 -19.92
CA ASN A 295 -9.91 -12.06 -19.22
C ASN A 295 -10.36 -11.94 -17.75
N SER A 296 -11.16 -12.87 -17.23
CA SER A 296 -11.68 -12.76 -15.87
C SER A 296 -12.02 -14.12 -15.27
N ASP A 297 -11.40 -14.43 -14.13
CA ASP A 297 -11.79 -15.48 -13.21
C ASP A 297 -12.29 -14.80 -11.91
N ILE A 298 -13.52 -14.30 -11.91
CA ILE A 298 -14.08 -13.57 -10.76
C ILE A 298 -15.51 -13.95 -10.41
N THR A 299 -16.17 -14.83 -11.18
CA THR A 299 -17.57 -15.19 -10.92
C THR A 299 -17.66 -16.10 -9.69
N TYR A 300 -17.80 -15.48 -8.53
CA TYR A 300 -17.85 -16.12 -7.23
C TYR A 300 -19.18 -15.83 -6.53
N ALA A 301 -19.90 -16.89 -6.15
CA ALA A 301 -20.91 -16.78 -5.10
C ALA A 301 -20.23 -16.92 -3.74
N PRO A 302 -20.62 -16.14 -2.72
CA PRO A 302 -20.10 -16.24 -1.35
C PRO A 302 -20.58 -17.50 -0.63
N THR A 303 -20.22 -18.67 -1.15
CA THR A 303 -20.42 -19.98 -0.55
C THR A 303 -19.15 -20.44 0.13
N ASN A 304 -19.28 -21.34 1.11
CA ASN A 304 -18.15 -21.91 1.84
C ASN A 304 -17.25 -22.83 0.98
N SER A 305 -17.61 -23.07 -0.28
CA SER A 305 -16.89 -23.95 -1.22
C SER A 305 -16.33 -23.21 -2.43
N CYS A 306 -16.49 -21.88 -2.50
CA CYS A 306 -16.14 -21.08 -3.68
C CYS A 306 -16.81 -21.59 -4.97
N THR A 307 -17.98 -22.21 -4.84
CA THR A 307 -18.77 -22.73 -5.96
C THR A 307 -19.98 -21.84 -6.20
N TYR A 308 -20.19 -21.45 -7.45
CA TYR A 308 -21.44 -20.85 -7.89
C TYR A 308 -22.49 -21.94 -8.10
N TYR A 309 -23.69 -21.77 -7.52
CA TYR A 309 -24.84 -22.61 -7.83
C TYR A 309 -26.06 -21.72 -8.08
N PRO A 310 -26.55 -21.62 -9.33
CA PRO A 310 -27.61 -20.66 -9.69
C PRO A 310 -28.92 -20.89 -8.95
N ALA A 311 -29.19 -22.10 -8.42
CA ALA A 311 -30.44 -22.38 -7.72
C ALA A 311 -30.54 -21.77 -6.30
N LEU A 312 -29.52 -21.06 -5.81
CA LEU A 312 -29.52 -20.44 -4.48
C LEU A 312 -29.93 -18.96 -4.46
N GLY A 313 -30.33 -18.39 -5.60
CA GLY A 313 -30.93 -17.04 -5.68
C GLY A 313 -29.95 -15.88 -5.53
N PHE A 314 -28.66 -16.11 -5.81
CA PHE A 314 -27.65 -15.06 -5.95
C PHE A 314 -27.28 -14.95 -7.43
N ASP A 315 -27.80 -13.92 -8.08
CA ASP A 315 -27.54 -13.60 -9.48
C ASP A 315 -26.52 -12.45 -9.58
N TYR A 316 -25.61 -12.54 -10.55
CA TYR A 316 -24.60 -11.52 -10.82
C TYR A 316 -24.95 -10.85 -12.14
N ASP A 317 -25.01 -9.52 -12.13
CA ASP A 317 -25.08 -8.71 -13.35
C ASP A 317 -23.71 -8.80 -14.03
N ARG A 318 -23.65 -9.66 -15.04
CA ARG A 318 -22.41 -10.11 -15.66
C ARG A 318 -22.00 -9.19 -16.80
N ASN A 319 -22.96 -8.51 -17.42
CA ASN A 319 -22.70 -7.56 -18.50
C ASN A 319 -22.67 -6.09 -18.01
N LEU A 320 -22.93 -5.87 -16.71
CA LEU A 320 -22.94 -4.58 -16.01
C LEU A 320 -23.96 -3.58 -16.58
N ASP A 321 -25.06 -4.05 -17.17
CA ASP A 321 -26.09 -3.19 -17.77
C ASP A 321 -27.15 -2.70 -16.75
N GLY A 322 -27.09 -3.18 -15.51
CA GLY A 322 -28.01 -2.87 -14.43
C GLY A 322 -29.26 -3.76 -14.38
N THR A 323 -29.34 -4.79 -15.23
CA THR A 323 -30.47 -5.72 -15.37
C THR A 323 -30.01 -7.16 -15.16
N LEU A 324 -30.56 -7.83 -14.16
CA LEU A 324 -30.32 -9.27 -13.96
C LEU A 324 -31.22 -10.08 -14.90
N ASP A 325 -30.66 -10.62 -15.98
CA ASP A 325 -31.42 -11.39 -16.98
C ASP A 325 -30.61 -12.52 -17.67
N GLY A 326 -31.20 -13.15 -18.69
CA GLY A 326 -30.57 -14.26 -19.41
C GLY A 326 -29.46 -13.85 -20.39
N SER A 327 -29.25 -12.55 -20.58
CA SER A 327 -28.18 -11.96 -21.41
C SER A 327 -26.92 -11.62 -20.62
N ASP A 328 -26.99 -11.71 -19.29
CA ASP A 328 -25.85 -11.82 -18.39
C ASP A 328 -24.96 -13.00 -18.83
N THR A 329 -24.05 -12.76 -19.76
CA THR A 329 -23.15 -13.76 -20.32
C THR A 329 -21.78 -13.11 -20.35
N VAL A 330 -20.89 -13.54 -19.47
CA VAL A 330 -19.45 -13.29 -19.67
C VAL A 330 -18.96 -14.34 -20.68
N GLU A 331 -17.98 -14.01 -21.50
CA GLU A 331 -17.11 -15.05 -22.10
C GLU A 331 -16.37 -15.74 -20.94
N VAL A 332 -16.99 -16.79 -20.39
CA VAL A 332 -16.39 -17.65 -19.36
C VAL A 332 -15.62 -18.76 -20.07
N ASP A 333 -14.46 -19.14 -19.54
CA ASP A 333 -13.52 -20.16 -20.04
C ASP A 333 -14.08 -21.60 -20.06
N ASP A 334 -15.40 -21.81 -19.92
CA ASP A 334 -15.97 -23.16 -20.03
C ASP A 334 -17.35 -23.16 -20.69
N PRO A 335 -17.57 -23.90 -21.79
CA PRO A 335 -18.91 -24.31 -22.19
C PRO A 335 -19.50 -25.18 -21.08
N ALA A 336 -20.25 -24.52 -20.17
CA ALA A 336 -20.89 -25.11 -19.00
C ALA A 336 -21.24 -26.61 -19.19
N PRO A 337 -20.65 -27.51 -18.38
CA PRO A 337 -21.16 -28.87 -18.27
C PRO A 337 -22.65 -28.84 -17.89
N PRO A 338 -23.42 -29.89 -18.23
CA PRO A 338 -24.85 -29.97 -17.93
C PRO A 338 -25.21 -29.84 -16.42
N ASP A 339 -24.22 -29.82 -15.53
CA ASP A 339 -24.36 -29.82 -14.08
C ASP A 339 -24.08 -28.44 -13.42
N GLY A 340 -23.88 -27.37 -14.22
CA GLY A 340 -23.73 -25.99 -13.75
C GLY A 340 -22.36 -25.38 -14.02
N LEU A 341 -22.26 -24.04 -13.92
CA LEU A 341 -21.01 -23.27 -14.05
C LEU A 341 -20.00 -23.76 -13.00
N GLN A 342 -19.05 -24.59 -13.42
CA GLN A 342 -17.92 -24.99 -12.58
C GLN A 342 -16.93 -23.82 -12.54
N LEU A 343 -16.99 -23.04 -11.47
CA LEU A 343 -15.81 -22.40 -10.86
C LEU A 343 -15.01 -21.46 -11.78
N ASP A 344 -15.36 -20.19 -11.75
CA ASP A 344 -14.62 -19.13 -12.44
C ASP A 344 -13.55 -18.50 -11.52
N LEU A 345 -12.74 -19.33 -10.87
CA LEU A 345 -11.57 -18.87 -10.11
C LEU A 345 -10.32 -19.53 -10.68
N PHE A 346 -9.21 -18.79 -10.70
CA PHE A 346 -7.92 -19.35 -11.08
C PHE A 346 -7.54 -20.47 -10.11
N THR A 347 -7.30 -21.68 -10.61
CA THR A 347 -7.01 -22.87 -9.80
C THR A 347 -5.54 -23.27 -9.90
N ARG A 348 -5.02 -23.89 -8.84
CA ARG A 348 -3.67 -24.45 -8.85
C ARG A 348 -3.58 -25.60 -9.87
N ASP A 349 -2.53 -25.63 -10.68
CA ASP A 349 -2.21 -26.81 -11.49
C ASP A 349 -1.84 -27.99 -10.58
N PHE A 350 -2.27 -29.19 -10.92
CA PHE A 350 -1.91 -30.41 -10.18
C PHE A 350 -0.39 -30.70 -10.21
N SER A 351 0.36 -30.17 -11.18
CA SER A 351 1.82 -30.28 -11.21
C SER A 351 2.53 -29.35 -10.21
N ASP A 352 1.84 -28.32 -9.72
CA ASP A 352 2.42 -27.29 -8.88
C ASP A 352 2.21 -27.57 -7.39
N ALA A 353 3.17 -27.15 -6.57
CA ALA A 353 3.11 -27.38 -5.13
C ALA A 353 2.11 -26.42 -4.45
N SER A 354 1.92 -25.22 -4.99
CA SER A 354 1.03 -24.19 -4.43
C SER A 354 0.38 -23.33 -5.51
N ILE A 355 -0.72 -22.64 -5.17
CA ILE A 355 -1.35 -21.67 -6.08
C ILE A 355 -0.39 -20.55 -6.50
N TRP A 356 0.55 -20.18 -5.62
CA TRP A 356 1.57 -19.20 -5.95
C TRP A 356 2.52 -19.69 -7.04
N ASP A 357 2.91 -20.96 -7.00
CA ASP A 357 3.77 -21.54 -8.04
C ASP A 357 3.05 -21.50 -9.40
N THR A 358 1.76 -21.85 -9.46
CA THR A 358 0.93 -21.73 -10.67
C THR A 358 0.86 -20.28 -11.18
N ILE A 359 0.68 -19.31 -10.29
CA ILE A 359 0.69 -17.88 -10.66
C ILE A 359 2.05 -17.50 -11.24
N THR A 360 3.16 -17.83 -10.58
CA THR A 360 4.50 -17.48 -11.06
C THR A 360 4.90 -18.19 -12.36
N ALA A 361 4.36 -19.38 -12.62
CA ALA A 361 4.55 -20.10 -13.89
C ALA A 361 3.99 -19.35 -15.10
N THR A 362 3.04 -18.41 -14.90
CA THR A 362 2.53 -17.52 -15.96
C THR A 362 3.52 -16.39 -16.33
N GLY A 363 4.63 -16.25 -15.60
CA GLY A 363 5.53 -15.11 -15.69
C GLY A 363 5.18 -13.97 -14.73
N PHE A 364 4.13 -14.13 -13.91
CA PHE A 364 3.82 -13.21 -12.83
C PHE A 364 4.93 -13.21 -11.78
N ALA A 365 5.18 -12.04 -11.20
CA ALA A 365 6.17 -11.88 -10.14
C ALA A 365 5.69 -10.80 -9.17
N ALA A 366 5.84 -11.05 -7.87
CA ALA A 366 5.67 -10.03 -6.86
C ALA A 366 6.72 -8.91 -7.04
N PRO A 367 6.44 -7.67 -6.59
CA PRO A 367 7.47 -6.66 -6.47
C PRO A 367 8.57 -7.13 -5.52
N SER A 368 9.81 -6.84 -5.90
CA SER A 368 10.97 -6.89 -5.03
C SER A 368 10.82 -5.82 -3.95
N HIS A 369 11.02 -6.22 -2.71
CA HIS A 369 11.20 -5.25 -1.64
C HIS A 369 12.55 -4.54 -1.85
N PRO A 370 12.64 -3.21 -1.67
CA PRO A 370 13.90 -2.47 -1.68
C PRO A 370 14.90 -2.90 -0.59
#